data_AF-A0A099J3B5-F1
#
_entry.id   AF-A0A099J3B5-F1
#
_cell.length_a   1.000
_cell.length_b   1.000
_cell.length_c   1.000
_cell.angle_alpha   90.00
_cell.angle_beta   90.00
_cell.angle_gamma   90.00
#
_symmetry.space_group_name_H-M   'P 1'
#
loop_
_entity.id
_entity.type
_entity.pdbx_description
1 polymer ?
#
loop_
_entity_poly.entity_id
_entity_poly.type
_entity_poly.pdbx_seq_one_letter_code
_entity_poly.pdbx_strand_id
1 'polypeptide(L)'
;MNTLKLLPLFAAAAVTGLTLTGCSSVIDKIQPEKAHEFASTQDLARDWNQTADWLPADSTQIKIREASTGGPAILATTTDDDLDPAQCVETERQSAPTYSDDWSPTDVYVDHVFACGNWAVIKTDGGWYGWTPNDPDEKAASPAQ
;
A
#
# COMPACT_ATOMS: atom_id res chain seq x y z
N MET A 1 1.68 71.47 -13.72
CA MET A 1 1.09 70.27 -14.37
C MET A 1 2.24 69.26 -14.43
N ASN A 2 2.31 68.19 -13.64
CA ASN A 2 1.35 67.11 -13.48
C ASN A 2 1.38 66.49 -12.07
N THR A 3 0.20 66.24 -11.52
CA THR A 3 -0.07 65.40 -10.35
C THR A 3 0.11 63.92 -10.69
N LEU A 4 1.01 63.20 -10.00
CA LEU A 4 0.93 61.74 -9.90
C LEU A 4 0.20 61.36 -8.61
N LYS A 5 -0.96 60.75 -8.78
CA LYS A 5 -1.81 60.20 -7.71
C LYS A 5 -1.17 58.91 -7.18
N LEU A 6 -0.90 58.87 -5.87
CA LEU A 6 -0.70 57.65 -5.09
C LEU A 6 -2.07 57.06 -4.72
N LEU A 7 -2.31 55.78 -5.03
CA LEU A 7 -3.46 54.97 -4.61
C LEU A 7 -3.06 53.47 -4.72
N PRO A 8 -3.74 52.54 -4.01
CA PRO A 8 -3.14 51.78 -2.91
C PRO A 8 -3.07 50.25 -3.15
N LEU A 9 -2.37 49.59 -2.21
CA LEU A 9 -2.47 48.18 -1.77
C LEU A 9 -3.46 47.28 -2.54
N PHE A 10 -2.93 46.26 -3.21
CA PHE A 10 -3.61 44.98 -3.40
C PHE A 10 -2.62 43.85 -3.06
N ALA A 11 -2.78 43.30 -1.86
CA ALA A 11 -2.17 42.04 -1.47
C ALA A 11 -2.87 40.91 -2.23
N ALA A 12 -2.19 40.31 -3.20
CA ALA A 12 -2.64 39.10 -3.87
C ALA A 12 -1.70 37.95 -3.47
N ALA A 13 -1.94 37.38 -2.30
CA ALA A 13 -1.37 36.08 -1.94
C ALA A 13 -2.25 34.99 -2.58
N ALA A 14 -2.00 34.70 -3.86
CA ALA A 14 -2.56 33.54 -4.53
C ALA A 14 -1.76 32.31 -4.09
N VAL A 15 -2.26 31.57 -3.10
CA VAL A 15 -1.78 30.23 -2.78
C VAL A 15 -2.28 29.32 -3.90
N THR A 16 -1.47 29.14 -4.95
CA THR A 16 -1.68 28.10 -5.94
C THR A 16 -1.55 26.75 -5.27
N GLY A 17 -2.68 26.05 -5.13
CA GLY A 17 -2.71 24.64 -4.76
C GLY A 17 -1.90 23.83 -5.78
N LEU A 18 -0.87 23.15 -5.31
CA LEU A 18 -0.16 22.13 -6.06
C LEU A 18 -1.15 20.97 -6.28
N THR A 19 -1.78 20.93 -7.45
CA THR A 19 -2.47 19.72 -7.89
C THR A 19 -1.39 18.68 -8.18
N LEU A 20 -1.22 17.71 -7.28
CA LEU A 20 -0.43 16.50 -7.53
C LEU A 20 -1.16 15.69 -8.62
N THR A 21 -0.89 16.00 -9.89
CA THR A 21 -1.16 15.07 -10.99
C THR A 21 0.04 14.13 -11.07
N GLY A 22 0.04 13.10 -10.19
CA GLY A 22 1.05 12.06 -10.18
C GLY A 22 0.95 11.16 -11.41
N CYS A 23 2.10 10.85 -11.99
CA CYS A 23 2.31 10.30 -13.32
C CYS A 23 1.85 8.85 -13.50
N SER A 24 0.83 8.58 -14.31
CA SER A 24 0.56 7.23 -14.84
C SER A 24 0.92 7.19 -16.32
N SER A 25 2.20 7.04 -16.65
CA SER A 25 2.62 6.92 -18.03
C SER A 25 3.74 5.90 -18.22
N VAL A 26 3.33 4.79 -18.85
CA VAL A 26 4.12 3.92 -19.73
C VAL A 26 5.08 2.97 -19.04
N ILE A 27 4.60 1.77 -18.72
CA ILE A 27 5.12 0.44 -19.12
C ILE A 27 4.10 -0.57 -18.57
N ASP A 28 3.15 -1.02 -19.38
CA ASP A 28 2.10 -1.94 -18.93
C ASP A 28 1.77 -2.90 -20.08
N LYS A 29 2.72 -3.78 -20.41
CA LYS A 29 2.63 -4.60 -21.64
C LYS A 29 3.07 -6.05 -21.52
N ILE A 30 3.14 -6.64 -20.31
CA ILE A 30 3.43 -8.08 -20.19
C ILE A 30 2.41 -8.82 -19.30
N GLN A 31 1.80 -8.16 -18.32
CA GLN A 31 0.59 -8.61 -17.60
C GLN A 31 -0.28 -7.38 -17.30
N PRO A 32 -1.60 -7.41 -17.49
CA PRO A 32 -2.43 -6.29 -17.09
C PRO A 32 -2.45 -6.22 -15.56
N GLU A 33 -1.94 -5.14 -15.00
CA GLU A 33 -1.86 -4.88 -13.55
C GLU A 33 -2.80 -3.73 -13.14
N LYS A 34 -3.15 -3.65 -11.86
CA LYS A 34 -3.86 -2.50 -11.28
C LYS A 34 -3.10 -2.03 -10.05
N ALA A 35 -3.08 -0.71 -9.88
CA ALA A 35 -2.60 -0.06 -8.67
C ALA A 35 -3.78 0.61 -7.96
N HIS A 36 -3.83 0.46 -6.64
CA HIS A 36 -4.84 1.08 -5.79
C HIS A 36 -4.15 1.82 -4.65
N GLU A 37 -4.74 2.94 -4.24
CA GLU A 37 -4.35 3.66 -3.04
C GLU A 37 -5.61 3.98 -2.23
N PHE A 38 -5.56 3.68 -0.94
CA PHE A 38 -6.63 3.97 0.01
C PHE A 38 -6.08 4.74 1.20
N ALA A 39 -6.83 5.73 1.67
CA ALA A 39 -6.42 6.52 2.82
C ALA A 39 -6.54 5.75 4.14
N SER A 40 -7.46 4.78 4.20
CA SER A 40 -7.80 4.02 5.41
C SER A 40 -8.32 2.61 5.10
N THR A 41 -8.34 1.74 6.11
CA THR A 41 -9.00 0.43 6.06
C THR A 41 -10.49 0.52 5.71
N GLN A 42 -11.17 1.60 6.13
CA GLN A 42 -12.58 1.84 5.79
C GLN A 42 -12.77 2.12 4.29
N ASP A 43 -11.89 2.91 3.68
CA ASP A 43 -11.94 3.17 2.24
C ASP A 43 -11.62 1.90 1.44
N LEU A 44 -10.62 1.13 1.88
CA LEU A 44 -10.29 -0.16 1.29
C LEU A 44 -11.50 -1.11 1.32
N ALA A 45 -12.16 -1.28 2.48
CA ALA A 45 -13.29 -2.18 2.61
C ALA A 45 -14.51 -1.78 1.76
N ARG A 46 -14.65 -0.48 1.46
CA ARG A 46 -15.75 0.04 0.64
C ARG A 46 -15.49 -0.16 -0.86
N ASP A 47 -14.25 0.07 -1.29
CA ASP A 47 -13.94 0.30 -2.69
C ASP A 47 -13.09 -0.82 -3.34
N TRP A 48 -12.44 -1.67 -2.52
CA TRP A 48 -11.69 -2.83 -3.01
C TRP A 48 -12.55 -4.09 -3.02
N ASN A 49 -12.42 -4.91 -4.06
CA ASN A 49 -13.23 -6.11 -4.28
C ASN A 49 -12.61 -7.39 -3.66
N GLN A 50 -11.49 -7.25 -2.95
CA GLN A 50 -10.83 -8.32 -2.19
C GLN A 50 -10.71 -7.92 -0.71
N THR A 51 -10.17 -8.82 0.11
CA THR A 51 -9.96 -8.57 1.55
C THR A 51 -8.49 -8.67 1.95
N ALA A 52 -8.13 -7.89 2.96
CA ALA A 52 -6.85 -7.94 3.65
C ALA A 52 -7.13 -7.88 5.17
N ASP A 53 -7.78 -8.93 5.69
CA ASP A 53 -8.29 -8.98 7.07
C ASP A 53 -7.18 -8.94 8.13
N TRP A 54 -5.94 -9.12 7.72
CA TRP A 54 -4.75 -9.00 8.56
C TRP A 54 -4.35 -7.56 8.88
N LEU A 55 -4.89 -6.57 8.14
CA LEU A 55 -4.55 -5.17 8.35
C LEU A 55 -4.99 -4.69 9.72
N PRO A 56 -4.10 -4.07 10.51
CA PRO A 56 -4.49 -3.33 11.70
C PRO A 56 -5.56 -2.28 11.40
N ALA A 57 -6.47 -2.04 12.34
CA ALA A 57 -7.63 -1.19 12.10
C ALA A 57 -7.24 0.29 11.81
N ASP A 58 -6.12 0.75 12.37
CA ASP A 58 -5.58 2.09 12.22
C ASP A 58 -4.75 2.29 10.94
N SER A 59 -4.62 1.24 10.11
CA SER A 59 -3.84 1.28 8.88
C SER A 59 -4.25 2.42 7.95
N THR A 60 -3.25 3.20 7.54
CA THR A 60 -3.36 4.31 6.59
C THR A 60 -2.41 4.10 5.40
N GLN A 61 -2.50 5.00 4.41
CA GLN A 61 -1.63 5.00 3.22
C GLN A 61 -1.51 3.62 2.59
N ILE A 62 -2.65 2.95 2.41
CA ILE A 62 -2.69 1.58 1.95
C ILE A 62 -2.47 1.58 0.44
N LYS A 63 -1.42 0.91 -0.02
CA LYS A 63 -1.06 0.80 -1.43
C LYS A 63 -1.14 -0.65 -1.86
N ILE A 64 -1.74 -0.91 -3.01
CA ILE A 64 -1.91 -2.27 -3.56
C ILE A 64 -1.46 -2.27 -5.01
N ARG A 65 -0.74 -3.32 -5.39
CA ARG A 65 -0.52 -3.69 -6.80
C ARG A 65 -0.94 -5.12 -7.00
N GLU A 66 -1.78 -5.37 -8.00
CA GLU A 66 -2.38 -6.69 -8.23
C GLU A 66 -2.57 -7.00 -9.73
N ALA A 67 -2.77 -8.28 -10.04
CA ALA A 67 -3.20 -8.72 -11.37
C ALA A 67 -4.62 -8.23 -11.70
N SER A 68 -4.83 -7.67 -12.89
CA SER A 68 -6.14 -7.12 -13.32
C SER A 68 -7.29 -8.14 -13.32
N THR A 69 -6.98 -9.42 -13.50
CA THR A 69 -7.95 -10.53 -13.63
C THR A 69 -8.17 -11.32 -12.34
N GLY A 70 -7.68 -10.81 -11.21
CA GLY A 70 -7.52 -11.60 -9.99
C GLY A 70 -6.26 -12.47 -10.10
N GLY A 71 -5.53 -12.59 -9.00
CA GLY A 71 -4.22 -13.24 -8.98
C GLY A 71 -3.37 -12.72 -7.82
N PRO A 72 -2.04 -12.81 -7.92
CA PRO A 72 -1.16 -12.33 -6.86
C PRO A 72 -1.34 -10.83 -6.65
N ALA A 73 -1.09 -10.40 -5.42
CA ALA A 73 -1.06 -9.01 -5.03
C ALA A 73 0.12 -8.74 -4.09
N ILE A 74 0.53 -7.48 -4.05
CA ILE A 74 1.37 -6.90 -2.99
C ILE A 74 0.60 -5.75 -2.34
N LEU A 75 0.78 -5.56 -1.04
CA LEU A 75 0.12 -4.54 -0.25
C LEU A 75 1.10 -3.92 0.75
N ALA A 76 1.12 -2.59 0.86
CA ALA A 76 1.80 -1.88 1.95
C ALA A 76 0.82 -1.01 2.72
N THR A 77 1.11 -0.78 4.01
CA THR A 77 0.37 0.15 4.85
C THR A 77 1.28 0.84 5.86
N THR A 78 0.87 2.02 6.31
CA THR A 78 1.42 2.71 7.47
C THR A 78 0.55 2.49 8.71
N THR A 79 1.15 2.03 9.80
CA THR A 79 0.50 1.78 11.09
C THR A 79 1.56 1.60 12.18
N ASP A 80 1.23 2.01 13.40
CA ASP A 80 2.03 1.76 14.60
C ASP A 80 1.59 0.49 15.34
N ASP A 81 0.43 -0.09 14.97
CA ASP A 81 -0.13 -1.29 15.60
C ASP A 81 0.56 -2.58 15.11
N ASP A 82 0.63 -3.54 16.02
CA ASP A 82 1.11 -4.90 15.74
C ASP A 82 0.05 -5.74 15.01
N LEU A 83 0.50 -6.79 14.33
CA LEU A 83 -0.41 -7.79 13.75
C LEU A 83 -1.16 -8.55 14.84
N ASP A 84 -2.43 -8.88 14.59
CA ASP A 84 -3.22 -9.71 15.51
C ASP A 84 -2.66 -11.14 15.54
N PRO A 85 -2.14 -11.64 16.68
CA PRO A 85 -1.61 -13.00 16.78
C PRO A 85 -2.69 -14.09 16.63
N ALA A 86 -3.97 -13.73 16.69
CA ALA A 86 -5.06 -14.64 16.36
C ALA A 86 -5.28 -14.78 14.84
N GLN A 87 -4.73 -13.87 14.03
CA GLN A 87 -4.82 -13.88 12.57
C GLN A 87 -3.50 -14.25 11.89
N CYS A 88 -2.39 -13.94 12.56
CA CYS A 88 -1.04 -14.03 12.02
C CYS A 88 -0.13 -14.87 12.91
N VAL A 89 0.70 -15.71 12.29
CA VAL A 89 1.76 -16.45 13.00
C VAL A 89 3.08 -16.35 12.23
N GLU A 90 4.19 -16.27 12.96
CA GLU A 90 5.52 -16.29 12.35
C GLU A 90 5.87 -17.70 11.82
N THR A 91 6.46 -17.76 10.63
CA THR A 91 6.90 -18.99 9.96
C THR A 91 8.14 -18.72 9.10
N GLU A 92 8.88 -19.76 8.74
CA GLU A 92 9.93 -19.67 7.73
C GLU A 92 9.35 -19.20 6.39
N ARG A 93 10.05 -18.28 5.72
CA ARG A 93 9.67 -17.78 4.41
C ARG A 93 9.96 -18.82 3.32
N GLN A 94 8.95 -19.18 2.56
CA GLN A 94 9.01 -20.09 1.41
C GLN A 94 8.69 -19.38 0.08
N SER A 95 8.08 -18.20 0.14
CA SER A 95 7.62 -17.44 -1.03
C SER A 95 8.26 -16.04 -1.14
N ALA A 96 8.10 -15.40 -2.29
CA ALA A 96 8.53 -14.03 -2.53
C ALA A 96 7.43 -13.23 -3.28
N PRO A 97 7.40 -11.90 -3.14
CA PRO A 97 6.48 -11.06 -3.89
C PRO A 97 6.61 -11.27 -5.40
N THR A 98 5.47 -11.39 -6.09
CA THR A 98 5.43 -11.47 -7.57
C THR A 98 5.70 -10.11 -8.22
N TYR A 99 5.39 -9.03 -7.52
CA TYR A 99 5.56 -7.66 -7.98
C TYR A 99 6.49 -6.89 -7.05
N SER A 100 7.01 -5.77 -7.54
CA SER A 100 7.64 -4.72 -6.75
C SER A 100 7.20 -3.35 -7.26
N ASP A 101 7.30 -2.35 -6.41
CA ASP A 101 6.98 -0.96 -6.70
C ASP A 101 7.93 -0.01 -5.94
N ASP A 102 7.83 1.29 -6.18
CA ASP A 102 8.67 2.31 -5.52
C ASP A 102 8.49 2.33 -3.98
N TRP A 103 7.32 1.93 -3.50
CA TRP A 103 6.98 1.80 -2.09
C TRP A 103 7.31 0.43 -1.48
N SER A 104 7.73 -0.55 -2.29
CA SER A 104 8.11 -1.86 -1.79
C SER A 104 9.43 -1.77 -0.98
N PRO A 105 9.59 -2.56 0.09
CA PRO A 105 10.86 -2.66 0.79
C PRO A 105 11.99 -3.09 -0.15
N THR A 106 13.18 -2.51 0.06
CA THR A 106 14.37 -2.88 -0.73
C THR A 106 14.87 -4.29 -0.42
N ASP A 107 14.55 -4.81 0.77
CA ASP A 107 14.88 -6.16 1.19
C ASP A 107 13.62 -6.90 1.65
N VAL A 108 13.23 -7.90 0.88
CA VAL A 108 12.13 -8.83 1.17
C VAL A 108 12.65 -10.25 1.39
N TYR A 109 13.97 -10.46 1.36
CA TYR A 109 14.61 -11.77 1.51
C TYR A 109 14.95 -12.04 2.98
N VAL A 110 13.98 -11.83 3.86
CA VAL A 110 14.06 -12.20 5.26
C VAL A 110 13.86 -13.71 5.43
N ASP A 111 14.35 -14.27 6.54
CA ASP A 111 14.21 -15.70 6.83
C ASP A 111 12.79 -16.06 7.31
N HIS A 112 12.09 -15.11 7.94
CA HIS A 112 10.79 -15.34 8.56
C HIS A 112 9.76 -14.30 8.11
N VAL A 113 8.51 -14.74 8.01
CA VAL A 113 7.33 -13.93 7.67
C VAL A 113 6.18 -14.24 8.61
N PHE A 114 5.17 -13.38 8.65
CA PHE A 114 3.89 -13.69 9.27
C PHE A 114 2.93 -14.26 8.22
N ALA A 115 2.44 -15.47 8.44
CA ALA A 115 1.36 -16.09 7.67
C ALA A 115 0.00 -15.59 8.19
N CYS A 116 -0.68 -14.77 7.38
CA CYS A 116 -1.89 -14.04 7.73
C CYS A 116 -3.02 -14.29 6.70
N GLY A 117 -3.75 -15.38 6.85
CA GLY A 117 -4.73 -15.88 5.91
C GLY A 117 -4.11 -16.18 4.54
N ASN A 118 -4.50 -15.39 3.54
CA ASN A 118 -3.97 -15.48 2.17
C ASN A 118 -2.72 -14.63 1.92
N TRP A 119 -2.05 -14.18 2.99
CA TRP A 119 -0.95 -13.24 2.91
C TRP A 119 0.26 -13.72 3.68
N ALA A 120 1.43 -13.40 3.14
CA ALA A 120 2.69 -13.41 3.85
C ALA A 120 3.11 -11.97 4.11
N VAL A 121 3.44 -11.64 5.35
CA VAL A 121 3.59 -10.26 5.82
C VAL A 121 4.93 -10.08 6.53
N ILE A 122 5.60 -8.96 6.27
CA ILE A 122 6.82 -8.53 6.96
C ILE A 122 6.64 -7.13 7.55
N LYS A 123 7.36 -6.88 8.64
CA LYS A 123 7.46 -5.53 9.22
C LYS A 123 8.27 -4.63 8.30
N THR A 124 7.87 -3.37 8.19
CA THR A 124 8.65 -2.30 7.57
C THR A 124 8.85 -1.15 8.57
N ASP A 125 9.70 -0.18 8.25
CA ASP A 125 9.96 0.98 9.09
C ASP A 125 8.67 1.78 9.43
N GLY A 126 7.69 1.78 8.51
CA GLY A 126 6.47 2.57 8.65
C GLY A 126 5.20 1.76 8.94
N GLY A 127 5.27 0.43 8.97
CA GLY A 127 4.07 -0.41 9.07
C GLY A 127 4.34 -1.83 8.65
N TRP A 128 3.57 -2.32 7.68
CA TRP A 128 3.58 -3.71 7.23
C TRP A 128 3.55 -3.79 5.71
N TYR A 129 4.21 -4.81 5.16
CA TYR A 129 4.22 -5.12 3.74
C TYR A 129 3.85 -6.60 3.56
N GLY A 130 2.87 -6.88 2.71
CA GLY A 130 2.39 -8.22 2.47
C GLY A 130 2.30 -8.58 0.99
N TRP A 131 2.36 -9.88 0.71
CA TRP A 131 2.14 -10.43 -0.63
C TRP A 131 1.32 -11.71 -0.58
N THR A 132 0.70 -12.06 -1.71
CA THR A 132 0.08 -13.37 -1.88
C THR A 132 1.18 -14.44 -2.01
N PRO A 133 1.30 -15.40 -1.06
CA PRO A 133 2.32 -16.43 -1.12
C PRO A 133 2.08 -17.36 -2.30
N ASN A 134 3.16 -17.78 -2.96
CA ASN A 134 3.13 -18.75 -4.07
C ASN A 134 3.46 -20.18 -3.62
N ASP A 135 3.73 -20.37 -2.32
CA ASP A 135 3.93 -21.67 -1.70
C ASP A 135 2.71 -22.04 -0.84
N PRO A 136 2.11 -23.24 -1.03
CA PRO A 136 0.92 -23.64 -0.29
C PRO A 136 1.17 -23.87 1.20
N ASP A 137 2.39 -24.24 1.61
CA ASP A 137 2.71 -24.54 3.01
C ASP A 137 2.81 -23.26 3.84
N GLU A 138 3.29 -22.17 3.25
CA GLU A 138 3.31 -20.85 3.88
C GLU A 138 1.88 -20.33 4.16
N LYS A 139 0.97 -20.51 3.19
CA LYS A 139 -0.46 -20.25 3.40
C LYS A 139 -1.09 -21.21 4.41
N ALA A 140 -0.61 -22.47 4.46
CA ALA A 140 -1.09 -23.48 5.39
C ALA A 140 -0.79 -23.15 6.84
N ALA A 141 0.25 -22.35 7.10
CA ALA A 141 0.68 -21.99 8.44
C ALA A 141 -0.27 -21.01 9.15
N SER A 142 -1.09 -20.25 8.43
CA SER A 142 -1.89 -19.19 9.07
C SER A 142 -2.94 -19.72 10.05
N PRO A 143 -3.16 -19.05 11.20
CA PRO A 143 -4.28 -19.34 12.11
C PRO A 143 -5.67 -19.01 11.55
N ALA A 144 -5.75 -18.15 10.53
CA ALA A 144 -6.99 -17.58 10.01
C ALA A 144 -7.62 -18.39 8.85
N GLN A 145 -7.41 -19.71 8.82
CA GLN A 145 -7.97 -20.61 7.79
C GLN A 145 -9.46 -20.91 7.93
#